data_AF-A0A182MKH0-F1
#
_entry.id   AF-A0A182MKH0-F1
#
_cell.length_a   1.000
_cell.length_b   1.000
_cell.length_c   1.000
_cell.angle_alpha   90.00
_cell.angle_beta   90.00
_cell.angle_gamma   90.00
#
_symmetry.space_group_name_H-M   'P 1'
#
loop_
_entity.id
_entity.type
_entity.pdbx_description
1 polymer ?
#
loop_
_entity_poly.entity_id
_entity_poly.type
_entity_poly.pdbx_seq_one_letter_code
_entity_poly.pdbx_strand_id
1 'polypeptide(L)'
;MAQDRKEKFLTTELVNKIIQSNDDLRDYRVVSKSDCTLTTPQGLDGFMSVIHRLTLNLTHSTTGATSCLTVMVKVMKGNDEFRKKSLGLVLFPNEINVYSAVIPAFEQLIRTANAQLDLQTLCPRIYLAESSVKYPTYSDQEETFLVMEDVSARGFVPGPRLNLDQPHLVLMARKIAQFHACSYALRISGHSEVLRNLVKRIIPLNFIQDGKIFFESYDIVFKVVFERLFAYFDKNPELLQPDNVRDRVQSLRSKYGQAPSQLMQRCLERDDIYSVILHGDYNRNNVLFRYENDTPQDVMLIDFQENRYGSPALDLSFFMYMNMPPESWANGGWEHLLMVYHQELMRCLCDILKLQPDDQLLQPYRFDAMKNHLQKYFIYGAIIAIKFLPCMLANEQEVQEIVHHFHTDVTADAFRQIYLIAGGEIVNDRISKVMLHAAQQGYLDMLLS
;
A
#
# COMPACT_ATOMS: atom_id res chain seq x y z
N MET A 1 0.19 -35.28 -7.29
CA MET A 1 -0.03 -34.97 -8.73
C MET A 1 -0.09 -33.47 -9.01
N ALA A 2 -1.12 -32.72 -8.57
CA ALA A 2 -1.20 -31.27 -8.86
C ALA A 2 -0.15 -30.43 -8.11
N GLN A 3 0.13 -30.77 -6.84
CA GLN A 3 1.18 -30.10 -6.05
C GLN A 3 2.57 -30.38 -6.63
N ASP A 4 2.87 -31.65 -6.97
CA ASP A 4 4.14 -32.02 -7.60
C ASP A 4 4.36 -31.32 -8.95
N ARG A 5 3.28 -31.11 -9.72
CA ARG A 5 3.32 -30.36 -10.99
C ARG A 5 3.74 -28.91 -10.76
N LYS A 6 3.13 -28.23 -9.79
CA LYS A 6 3.48 -26.84 -9.42
C LYS A 6 4.91 -26.72 -8.91
N GLU A 7 5.31 -27.56 -7.97
CA GLU A 7 6.67 -27.56 -7.41
C GLU A 7 7.73 -27.83 -8.48
N LYS A 8 7.47 -28.79 -9.38
CA LYS A 8 8.35 -29.07 -10.52
C LYS A 8 8.51 -27.84 -11.41
N PHE A 9 7.43 -27.18 -11.80
CA PHE A 9 7.51 -25.96 -12.62
C PHE A 9 8.33 -24.86 -11.93
N LEU A 10 8.05 -24.60 -10.64
CA LEU A 10 8.73 -23.56 -9.85
C LEU A 10 10.24 -23.82 -9.71
N THR A 11 10.65 -25.09 -9.71
CA THR A 11 12.06 -25.50 -9.55
C THR A 11 12.77 -25.81 -10.88
N THR A 12 12.08 -25.72 -12.02
CA THR A 12 12.69 -25.95 -13.35
C THR A 12 12.40 -24.82 -14.33
N GLU A 13 11.17 -24.73 -14.85
CA GLU A 13 10.83 -23.80 -15.92
C GLU A 13 10.89 -22.34 -15.46
N LEU A 14 10.42 -22.07 -14.23
CA LEU A 14 10.52 -20.73 -13.64
C LEU A 14 11.98 -20.32 -13.43
N VAL A 15 12.84 -21.23 -12.97
CA VAL A 15 14.28 -20.98 -12.78
C VAL A 15 14.94 -20.57 -14.10
N ASN A 16 14.66 -21.31 -15.18
CA ASN A 16 15.18 -20.97 -16.50
C ASN A 16 14.68 -19.59 -16.96
N LYS A 17 13.42 -19.26 -16.71
CA LYS A 17 12.87 -17.93 -17.02
C LYS A 17 13.56 -16.82 -16.24
N ILE A 18 13.80 -17.01 -14.95
CA ILE A 18 14.54 -16.05 -14.10
C ILE A 18 15.92 -15.80 -14.71
N ILE A 19 16.68 -16.85 -15.02
CA ILE A 19 18.03 -16.74 -15.59
C ILE A 19 18.01 -16.03 -16.95
N GLN A 20 17.10 -16.41 -17.85
CA GLN A 20 17.05 -15.87 -19.22
C GLN A 20 16.56 -14.41 -19.28
N SER A 21 15.70 -14.00 -18.35
CA SER A 21 15.10 -12.66 -18.31
C SER A 21 16.01 -11.62 -17.66
N ASN A 22 17.15 -12.02 -17.07
CA ASN A 22 18.05 -11.14 -16.33
C ASN A 22 19.45 -11.18 -16.95
N ASP A 23 19.91 -10.05 -17.51
CA ASP A 23 21.16 -9.95 -18.26
C ASP A 23 22.39 -10.37 -17.43
N ASP A 24 22.42 -10.01 -16.15
CA ASP A 24 23.48 -10.35 -15.20
C ASP A 24 23.48 -11.83 -14.77
N LEU A 25 22.43 -12.58 -15.07
CA LEU A 25 22.32 -14.01 -14.78
C LEU A 25 22.55 -14.89 -16.01
N ARG A 26 22.63 -14.34 -17.23
CA ARG A 26 22.65 -15.13 -18.48
C ARG A 26 23.76 -16.15 -18.58
N ASP A 27 24.92 -15.87 -17.98
CA ASP A 27 26.07 -16.78 -17.99
C ASP A 27 26.04 -17.79 -16.83
N TYR A 28 25.05 -17.70 -15.94
CA TYR A 28 24.88 -18.60 -14.81
C TYR A 28 23.89 -19.73 -15.13
N ARG A 29 24.09 -20.86 -14.44
CA ARG A 29 23.18 -22.02 -14.50
C ARG A 29 23.06 -22.70 -13.15
N VAL A 30 21.96 -23.41 -12.95
CA VAL A 30 21.80 -24.40 -11.89
C VAL A 30 22.38 -25.73 -12.38
N VAL A 31 23.32 -26.33 -11.64
CA VAL A 31 24.06 -27.52 -12.09
C VAL A 31 23.34 -28.82 -11.71
N SER A 32 22.72 -28.85 -10.54
CA SER A 32 22.02 -30.03 -10.01
C SER A 32 20.68 -29.66 -9.39
N LYS A 33 19.78 -30.64 -9.21
CA LYS A 33 18.50 -30.40 -8.51
C LYS A 33 18.71 -29.92 -7.06
N SER A 34 19.79 -30.37 -6.40
CA SER A 34 20.17 -29.93 -5.05
C SER A 34 20.59 -28.47 -4.95
N ASP A 35 20.90 -27.83 -6.08
CA ASP A 35 21.23 -26.41 -6.15
C ASP A 35 19.98 -25.51 -6.19
N CYS A 36 18.79 -26.11 -6.12
CA CYS A 36 17.51 -25.42 -6.09
C CYS A 36 16.71 -25.89 -4.87
N THR A 37 16.44 -24.96 -3.94
CA THR A 37 15.60 -25.22 -2.76
C THR A 37 14.35 -24.35 -2.82
N LEU A 38 13.17 -24.99 -2.79
CA LEU A 38 11.88 -24.32 -2.70
C LEU A 38 11.28 -24.58 -1.31
N THR A 39 10.84 -23.53 -0.64
CA THR A 39 10.08 -23.62 0.60
C THR A 39 8.84 -22.72 0.51
N THR A 40 7.79 -23.03 1.27
CA THR A 40 6.62 -22.17 1.43
C THR A 40 6.53 -21.78 2.90
N PRO A 41 7.13 -20.65 3.32
CA PRO A 41 7.19 -20.28 4.71
C PRO A 41 5.78 -20.05 5.29
N GLN A 42 5.48 -20.71 6.42
CA GLN A 42 4.23 -20.47 7.15
C GLN A 42 4.19 -19.02 7.62
N GLY A 43 3.09 -18.30 7.34
CA GLY A 43 2.91 -16.89 7.71
C GLY A 43 3.30 -15.87 6.64
N LEU A 44 3.92 -16.28 5.53
CA LEU A 44 4.05 -15.44 4.32
C LEU A 44 2.91 -15.69 3.32
N ASP A 45 2.13 -16.74 3.50
CA ASP A 45 0.92 -16.97 2.72
C ASP A 45 -0.16 -15.93 3.09
N GLY A 46 -0.37 -14.99 2.18
CA GLY A 46 -1.42 -13.98 2.28
C GLY A 46 -2.80 -14.55 1.95
N PHE A 47 -3.85 -13.75 2.20
CA PHE A 47 -5.22 -14.10 1.84
C PHE A 47 -5.36 -14.44 0.34
N MET A 48 -4.61 -13.74 -0.51
CA MET A 48 -4.78 -13.77 -1.97
C MET A 48 -3.66 -14.48 -2.74
N SER A 49 -2.54 -14.75 -2.07
CA SER A 49 -1.31 -15.20 -2.73
C SER A 49 -0.63 -16.30 -1.94
N VAL A 50 -0.08 -17.28 -2.65
CA VAL A 50 0.90 -18.20 -2.08
C VAL A 50 2.27 -17.60 -2.33
N ILE A 51 3.11 -17.56 -1.30
CA ILE A 51 4.45 -17.00 -1.39
C ILE A 51 5.47 -18.11 -1.12
N HIS A 52 6.24 -18.45 -2.15
CA HIS A 52 7.35 -19.38 -2.04
C HIS A 52 8.68 -18.64 -1.88
N ARG A 53 9.61 -19.22 -1.12
CA ARG A 53 11.00 -18.80 -1.08
C ARG A 53 11.84 -19.79 -1.88
N LEU A 54 12.49 -19.30 -2.92
CA LEU A 54 13.30 -20.06 -3.86
C LEU A 54 14.78 -19.64 -3.70
N THR A 55 15.64 -20.59 -3.37
CA THR A 55 17.09 -20.38 -3.26
C THR A 55 17.81 -21.15 -4.37
N LEU A 56 18.67 -20.45 -5.10
CA LEU A 56 19.39 -20.94 -6.27
C LEU A 56 20.90 -20.81 -6.05
N ASN A 57 21.61 -21.93 -6.05
CA ASN A 57 23.06 -21.97 -6.14
C ASN A 57 23.45 -21.98 -7.62
N LEU A 58 23.82 -20.81 -8.11
CA LEU A 58 24.15 -20.55 -9.50
C LEU A 58 25.66 -20.75 -9.72
N THR A 59 26.03 -21.38 -10.83
CA THR A 59 27.42 -21.53 -11.27
C THR A 59 27.63 -20.85 -12.62
N HIS A 60 28.62 -19.98 -12.71
CA HIS A 60 29.00 -19.31 -13.95
C HIS A 60 29.57 -20.32 -14.95
N SER A 61 29.06 -20.29 -16.18
CA SER A 61 29.29 -21.35 -17.18
C SER A 61 30.74 -21.43 -17.66
N THR A 62 31.46 -20.30 -17.71
CA THR A 62 32.87 -20.25 -18.14
C THR A 62 33.88 -20.27 -16.99
N THR A 63 33.66 -19.45 -15.94
CA THR A 63 34.62 -19.29 -14.84
C THR A 63 34.47 -20.31 -13.72
N GLY A 64 33.31 -20.97 -13.62
CA GLY A 64 32.97 -21.84 -12.49
C GLY A 64 32.68 -21.08 -11.19
N ALA A 65 32.64 -19.74 -11.21
CA ALA A 65 32.31 -18.93 -10.04
C ALA A 65 30.89 -19.23 -9.55
N THR A 66 30.70 -19.36 -8.24
CA THR A 66 29.40 -19.63 -7.64
C THR A 66 28.75 -18.36 -7.09
N SER A 67 27.42 -18.30 -7.16
CA SER A 67 26.61 -17.23 -6.58
C SER A 67 25.35 -17.84 -5.96
N CYS A 68 24.90 -17.31 -4.83
CA CYS A 68 23.64 -17.71 -4.20
C CYS A 68 22.61 -16.61 -4.42
N LEU A 69 21.50 -16.95 -5.07
CA LEU A 69 20.37 -16.07 -5.32
C LEU A 69 19.15 -16.57 -4.55
N THR A 70 18.60 -15.73 -3.67
CA THR A 70 17.34 -16.01 -2.97
C THR A 70 16.26 -15.05 -3.44
N VAL A 71 15.13 -15.60 -3.88
CA VAL A 71 13.98 -14.86 -4.38
C VAL A 71 12.69 -15.31 -3.73
N MET A 72 11.73 -14.39 -3.64
CA MET A 72 10.35 -14.64 -3.26
C MET A 72 9.51 -14.78 -4.54
N VAL A 73 8.76 -15.87 -4.65
CA VAL A 73 7.86 -16.16 -5.76
C VAL A 73 6.42 -16.05 -5.26
N LYS A 74 5.75 -14.98 -5.67
CA LYS A 74 4.34 -14.70 -5.35
C LYS A 74 3.45 -15.15 -6.51
N VAL A 75 2.45 -15.98 -6.21
CA VAL A 75 1.50 -16.56 -7.16
C VAL A 75 0.07 -16.47 -6.63
N MET A 76 -0.92 -16.29 -7.52
CA MET A 76 -2.33 -16.18 -7.13
C MET A 76 -2.85 -17.47 -6.47
N LYS A 77 -3.53 -17.32 -5.34
CA LYS A 77 -4.17 -18.43 -4.61
C LYS A 77 -5.55 -18.75 -5.20
N GLY A 78 -5.98 -20.00 -5.01
CA GLY A 78 -7.35 -20.44 -5.35
C GLY A 78 -7.63 -20.55 -6.85
N ASN A 79 -8.87 -20.88 -7.18
CA ASN A 79 -9.40 -20.96 -8.54
C ASN A 79 -9.93 -19.59 -9.02
N ASP A 80 -10.37 -19.51 -10.28
CA ASP A 80 -10.90 -18.26 -10.86
C ASP A 80 -12.08 -17.65 -10.09
N GLU A 81 -12.95 -18.48 -9.49
CA GLU A 81 -14.06 -17.99 -8.68
C GLU A 81 -13.56 -17.30 -7.41
N PHE A 82 -12.63 -17.94 -6.69
CA PHE A 82 -11.97 -17.35 -5.53
C PHE A 82 -11.21 -16.07 -5.90
N ARG A 83 -10.48 -16.07 -7.02
CA ARG A 83 -9.71 -14.91 -7.51
C ARG A 83 -10.61 -13.74 -7.89
N LYS A 84 -11.81 -13.98 -8.42
CA LYS A 84 -12.82 -12.94 -8.65
C LYS A 84 -13.35 -12.38 -7.34
N LYS A 85 -13.76 -13.25 -6.41
CA LYS A 85 -14.31 -12.84 -5.09
C LYS A 85 -13.29 -12.10 -4.23
N SER A 86 -12.02 -12.48 -4.30
CA SER A 86 -10.91 -11.86 -3.56
C SER A 86 -10.25 -10.68 -4.27
N LEU A 87 -10.71 -10.30 -5.48
CA LEU A 87 -10.10 -9.25 -6.32
C LEU A 87 -8.68 -9.56 -6.80
N GLY A 88 -8.24 -10.81 -6.76
CA GLY A 88 -6.94 -11.25 -7.27
C GLY A 88 -6.72 -10.86 -8.72
N LEU A 89 -7.77 -10.87 -9.54
CA LEU A 89 -7.71 -10.46 -10.96
C LEU A 89 -7.56 -8.94 -11.17
N VAL A 90 -7.62 -8.13 -10.11
CA VAL A 90 -7.41 -6.67 -10.15
C VAL A 90 -6.12 -6.30 -9.43
N LEU A 91 -5.95 -6.79 -8.20
CA LEU A 91 -4.85 -6.44 -7.32
C LEU A 91 -3.49 -6.92 -7.85
N PHE A 92 -3.40 -8.15 -8.36
CA PHE A 92 -2.15 -8.67 -8.92
C PHE A 92 -1.71 -7.93 -10.19
N PRO A 93 -2.57 -7.72 -11.21
CA PRO A 93 -2.19 -6.91 -12.37
C PRO A 93 -1.75 -5.49 -12.02
N ASN A 94 -2.36 -4.86 -11.03
CA ASN A 94 -1.94 -3.54 -10.54
C ASN A 94 -0.53 -3.59 -9.91
N GLU A 95 -0.26 -4.58 -9.05
CA GLU A 95 1.09 -4.80 -8.49
C GLU A 95 2.13 -5.02 -9.60
N ILE A 96 1.81 -5.88 -10.57
CA ILE A 96 2.67 -6.14 -11.74
C ILE A 96 2.90 -4.86 -12.55
N ASN A 97 1.87 -4.03 -12.76
CA ASN A 97 2.02 -2.77 -13.49
C ASN A 97 3.02 -1.84 -12.81
N VAL A 98 3.02 -1.76 -11.48
CA VAL A 98 3.99 -0.93 -10.77
C VAL A 98 5.42 -1.41 -11.05
N TYR A 99 5.67 -2.70 -10.84
CA TYR A 99 6.99 -3.28 -10.99
C TYR A 99 7.50 -3.35 -12.44
N SER A 100 6.62 -3.61 -13.40
CA SER A 100 7.00 -3.81 -14.82
C SER A 100 6.95 -2.54 -15.67
N ALA A 101 6.25 -1.50 -15.23
CA ALA A 101 6.08 -0.28 -16.01
C ALA A 101 6.37 1.00 -15.23
N VAL A 102 5.81 1.18 -14.02
CA VAL A 102 5.95 2.43 -13.26
C VAL A 102 7.38 2.64 -12.77
N ILE A 103 7.93 1.66 -12.04
CA ILE A 103 9.30 1.75 -11.49
C ILE A 103 10.33 1.92 -12.61
N PRO A 104 10.33 1.12 -13.71
CA PRO A 104 11.23 1.34 -14.83
C PRO A 104 11.12 2.73 -15.46
N ALA A 105 9.90 3.27 -15.59
CA ALA A 105 9.71 4.62 -16.13
C ALA A 105 10.27 5.70 -15.19
N PHE A 106 10.13 5.52 -13.88
CA PHE A 106 10.69 6.44 -12.88
C PHE A 106 12.22 6.38 -12.83
N GLU A 107 12.80 5.18 -12.91
CA GLU A 107 14.25 5.04 -13.03
C GLU A 107 14.79 5.67 -14.32
N GLN A 108 14.09 5.49 -15.44
CA GLN A 108 14.49 6.10 -16.72
C GLN A 108 14.43 7.64 -16.64
N LEU A 109 13.40 8.19 -15.98
CA LEU A 109 13.29 9.63 -15.73
C LEU A 109 14.50 10.15 -14.96
N ILE A 110 14.84 9.51 -13.84
CA ILE A 110 15.96 9.89 -12.97
C ILE A 110 17.29 9.82 -13.72
N ARG A 111 17.53 8.71 -14.45
CA ARG A 111 18.73 8.52 -15.27
C ARG A 111 18.85 9.59 -16.35
N THR A 112 17.75 9.89 -17.06
CA THR A 112 17.74 10.88 -18.14
C THR A 112 17.96 12.30 -17.60
N ALA A 113 17.41 12.60 -16.42
CA ALA A 113 17.59 13.87 -15.75
C ALA A 113 18.98 14.04 -15.09
N ASN A 114 19.77 12.96 -15.00
CA ASN A 114 20.99 12.92 -14.19
C ASN A 114 20.72 13.40 -12.74
N ALA A 115 19.62 12.93 -12.17
CA ALA A 115 19.21 13.23 -10.80
C ALA A 115 20.04 12.42 -9.79
N GLN A 116 20.24 12.97 -8.59
CA GLN A 116 20.93 12.30 -7.48
C GLN A 116 20.00 11.33 -6.73
N LEU A 117 18.69 11.47 -6.88
CA LEU A 117 17.71 10.53 -6.34
C LEU A 117 18.01 9.11 -6.81
N ASP A 118 18.13 8.18 -5.86
CA ASP A 118 18.34 6.76 -6.12
C ASP A 118 17.08 5.96 -5.74
N LEU A 119 16.58 5.16 -6.68
CA LEU A 119 15.43 4.28 -6.46
C LEU A 119 15.82 2.82 -6.20
N GLN A 120 17.11 2.46 -6.15
CA GLN A 120 17.55 1.08 -5.88
C GLN A 120 17.10 0.55 -4.51
N THR A 121 16.81 1.45 -3.57
CA THR A 121 16.27 1.12 -2.24
C THR A 121 14.78 1.45 -2.12
N LEU A 122 14.11 1.81 -3.21
CA LEU A 122 12.68 2.10 -3.20
C LEU A 122 11.86 0.83 -2.98
N CYS A 123 12.15 -0.22 -3.75
CA CYS A 123 11.48 -1.52 -3.68
C CYS A 123 12.46 -2.66 -3.98
N PRO A 124 12.11 -3.93 -3.72
CA PRO A 124 12.94 -5.07 -4.07
C PRO A 124 13.23 -5.13 -5.57
N ARG A 125 14.38 -5.69 -5.94
CA ARG A 125 14.65 -5.99 -7.35
C ARG A 125 13.66 -7.04 -7.86
N ILE A 126 13.17 -6.84 -9.08
CA ILE A 126 12.22 -7.75 -9.73
C ILE A 126 12.97 -8.59 -10.76
N TYR A 127 12.89 -9.91 -10.60
CA TYR A 127 13.51 -10.88 -11.51
C TYR A 127 12.55 -11.37 -12.59
N LEU A 128 11.25 -11.39 -12.30
CA LEU A 128 10.21 -11.75 -13.25
C LEU A 128 8.88 -11.13 -12.82
N ALA A 129 8.14 -10.58 -13.77
CA ALA A 129 6.76 -10.11 -13.58
C ALA A 129 5.94 -10.48 -14.81
N GLU A 130 5.13 -11.52 -14.70
CA GLU A 130 4.28 -12.03 -15.78
C GLU A 130 2.83 -12.09 -15.32
N SER A 131 1.89 -11.61 -16.13
CA SER A 131 0.46 -11.62 -15.83
C SER A 131 -0.32 -12.27 -16.96
N SER A 132 -1.42 -12.96 -16.62
CA SER A 132 -2.29 -13.67 -17.56
C SER A 132 -1.57 -14.70 -18.44
N VAL A 133 -0.56 -15.38 -17.88
CA VAL A 133 0.21 -16.42 -18.59
C VAL A 133 -0.40 -17.80 -18.36
N LYS A 134 -0.40 -18.64 -19.40
CA LYS A 134 -0.83 -20.05 -19.31
C LYS A 134 0.39 -20.95 -19.36
N TYR A 135 0.65 -21.65 -18.26
CA TYR A 135 1.67 -22.69 -18.19
C TYR A 135 1.00 -24.05 -17.93
N PRO A 136 0.73 -24.84 -18.99
CA PRO A 136 0.20 -26.20 -18.86
C PRO A 136 1.09 -27.15 -18.04
N THR A 137 2.30 -26.74 -17.70
CA THR A 137 3.22 -27.45 -16.79
C THR A 137 3.08 -27.00 -15.34
N TYR A 138 2.37 -25.91 -15.04
CA TYR A 138 2.06 -25.41 -13.70
C TYR A 138 0.59 -25.60 -13.30
N SER A 139 -0.35 -25.02 -14.08
CA SER A 139 -1.79 -25.13 -13.85
C SER A 139 -2.59 -25.00 -15.15
N ASP A 140 -3.88 -25.35 -15.11
CA ASP A 140 -4.78 -25.27 -16.27
C ASP A 140 -5.47 -23.90 -16.37
N GLN A 141 -5.08 -22.95 -15.52
CA GLN A 141 -5.64 -21.60 -15.42
C GLN A 141 -4.63 -20.56 -15.92
N GLU A 142 -5.09 -19.32 -16.11
CA GLU A 142 -4.18 -18.19 -16.24
C GLU A 142 -3.56 -17.87 -14.89
N GLU A 143 -2.27 -17.58 -14.91
CA GLU A 143 -1.50 -17.31 -13.72
C GLU A 143 -0.81 -15.96 -13.82
N THR A 144 -0.48 -15.43 -12.66
CA THR A 144 0.38 -14.25 -12.50
C THR A 144 1.53 -14.65 -11.60
N PHE A 145 2.75 -14.42 -12.06
CA PHE A 145 3.99 -14.69 -11.34
C PHE A 145 4.71 -13.39 -11.08
N LEU A 146 5.03 -13.14 -9.83
CA LEU A 146 5.93 -12.07 -9.41
C LEU A 146 7.09 -12.68 -8.65
N VAL A 147 8.29 -12.59 -9.23
CA VAL A 147 9.54 -13.05 -8.62
C VAL A 147 10.35 -11.81 -8.25
N MET A 148 10.58 -11.64 -6.96
CA MET A 148 11.30 -10.50 -6.41
C MET A 148 12.43 -10.94 -5.49
N GLU A 149 13.41 -10.08 -5.29
CA GLU A 149 14.52 -10.28 -4.37
C GLU A 149 14.03 -10.58 -2.95
N ASP A 150 14.64 -11.58 -2.31
CA ASP A 150 14.57 -11.73 -0.86
C ASP A 150 15.55 -10.76 -0.20
N VAL A 151 15.05 -9.63 0.27
CA VAL A 151 15.85 -8.54 0.83
C VAL A 151 16.31 -8.79 2.27
N SER A 152 16.01 -9.95 2.86
CA SER A 152 16.44 -10.29 4.23
C SER A 152 17.97 -10.29 4.36
N ALA A 153 18.70 -10.72 3.33
CA ALA A 153 20.17 -10.70 3.31
C ALA A 153 20.74 -9.27 3.32
N ARG A 154 19.96 -8.27 2.88
CA ARG A 154 20.30 -6.83 2.96
C ARG A 154 19.92 -6.21 4.30
N GLY A 155 19.43 -7.01 5.26
CA GLY A 155 19.04 -6.57 6.60
C GLY A 155 17.69 -5.86 6.67
N PHE A 156 16.86 -5.93 5.62
CA PHE A 156 15.51 -5.40 5.63
C PHE A 156 14.56 -6.38 6.34
N VAL A 157 13.84 -5.89 7.35
CA VAL A 157 12.93 -6.68 8.19
C VAL A 157 11.65 -5.90 8.50
N PRO A 158 10.53 -6.57 8.86
CA PRO A 158 9.32 -5.87 9.29
C PRO A 158 9.58 -4.97 10.52
N GLY A 159 8.91 -3.82 10.56
CA GLY A 159 8.99 -2.89 11.70
C GLY A 159 8.18 -3.32 12.93
N PRO A 160 8.21 -2.51 14.02
CA PRO A 160 7.44 -2.75 15.23
C PRO A 160 5.93 -2.94 14.97
N ARG A 161 5.26 -3.66 15.89
CA ARG A 161 3.83 -3.90 15.77
C ARG A 161 3.02 -2.65 16.19
N LEU A 162 1.99 -2.31 15.40
CA LEU A 162 0.97 -1.27 15.59
C LEU A 162 1.48 0.16 15.39
N ASN A 163 2.28 0.66 16.33
CA ASN A 163 2.74 2.03 16.34
C ASN A 163 4.23 2.11 15.98
N LEU A 164 4.57 3.16 15.24
CA LEU A 164 5.92 3.49 14.84
C LEU A 164 6.39 4.73 15.62
N ASP A 165 7.67 4.76 15.97
CA ASP A 165 8.28 5.96 16.51
C ASP A 165 8.56 7.00 15.40
N GLN A 166 9.02 8.17 15.80
CA GLN A 166 9.29 9.27 14.88
C GLN A 166 10.35 8.93 13.82
N PRO A 167 11.52 8.33 14.15
CA PRO A 167 12.47 7.86 13.13
C PRO A 167 11.87 7.00 12.03
N HIS A 168 11.04 6.00 12.38
CA HIS A 168 10.38 5.14 11.40
C HIS A 168 9.41 5.93 10.52
N LEU A 169 8.57 6.77 11.14
CA LEU A 169 7.58 7.59 10.42
C LEU A 169 8.25 8.57 9.45
N VAL A 170 9.35 9.21 9.87
CA VAL A 170 10.14 10.12 9.04
C VAL A 170 10.70 9.41 7.81
N LEU A 171 11.25 8.20 7.97
CA LEU A 171 11.73 7.40 6.83
C LEU A 171 10.59 7.07 5.87
N MET A 172 9.43 6.66 6.39
CA MET A 172 8.24 6.39 5.57
C MET A 172 7.81 7.63 4.78
N ALA A 173 7.64 8.77 5.44
CA ALA A 173 7.26 10.02 4.77
C ALA A 173 8.25 10.44 3.67
N ARG A 174 9.56 10.25 3.90
CA ARG A 174 10.57 10.52 2.87
C ARG A 174 10.46 9.55 1.69
N LYS A 175 10.35 8.25 1.95
CA LYS A 175 10.32 7.22 0.91
C LYS A 175 9.09 7.36 0.00
N ILE A 176 7.91 7.62 0.58
CA ILE A 176 6.71 7.84 -0.24
C ILE A 176 6.76 9.18 -0.99
N ALA A 177 7.40 10.22 -0.43
CA ALA A 177 7.65 11.47 -1.16
C ALA A 177 8.52 11.26 -2.40
N GLN A 178 9.57 10.44 -2.31
CA GLN A 178 10.41 10.07 -3.45
C GLN A 178 9.60 9.38 -4.56
N PHE A 179 8.70 8.45 -4.18
CA PHE A 179 7.81 7.78 -5.13
C PHE A 179 6.84 8.75 -5.81
N HIS A 180 6.17 9.61 -5.03
CA HIS A 180 5.23 10.60 -5.56
C HIS A 180 5.90 11.66 -6.45
N ALA A 181 7.12 12.08 -6.11
CA ALA A 181 7.89 13.09 -6.84
C ALA A 181 8.03 12.74 -8.33
N CYS A 182 8.21 11.45 -8.66
CA CYS A 182 8.37 11.00 -10.04
C CYS A 182 7.11 11.26 -10.90
N SER A 183 5.92 11.07 -10.34
CA SER A 183 4.66 11.37 -11.05
C SER A 183 4.52 12.86 -11.35
N TYR A 184 4.84 13.71 -10.36
CA TYR A 184 4.85 15.16 -10.54
C TYR A 184 5.91 15.61 -11.55
N ALA A 185 7.12 15.06 -11.47
CA ALA A 185 8.19 15.40 -12.38
C ALA A 185 7.84 15.04 -13.83
N LEU A 186 7.28 13.85 -14.09
CA LEU A 186 6.78 13.49 -15.43
C LEU A 186 5.72 14.49 -15.94
N ARG A 187 4.86 14.99 -15.06
CA ARG A 187 3.86 16.00 -15.42
C ARG A 187 4.51 17.33 -15.78
N ILE A 188 5.39 17.84 -14.92
CA ILE A 188 5.98 19.18 -15.05
C ILE A 188 6.98 19.24 -16.21
N SER A 189 7.76 18.19 -16.45
CA SER A 189 8.81 18.15 -17.48
C SER A 189 8.27 17.87 -18.90
N GLY A 190 6.96 17.94 -19.12
CA GLY A 190 6.34 17.70 -20.43
C GLY A 190 6.24 16.23 -20.85
N HIS A 191 6.50 15.27 -19.95
CA HIS A 191 6.35 13.82 -20.19
C HIS A 191 4.96 13.30 -19.78
N SER A 192 3.93 14.14 -19.84
CA SER A 192 2.59 13.78 -19.38
C SER A 192 1.99 12.59 -20.13
N GLU A 193 2.39 12.33 -21.38
CA GLU A 193 1.93 11.14 -22.11
C GLU A 193 2.47 9.83 -21.52
N VAL A 194 3.71 9.83 -21.03
CA VAL A 194 4.28 8.68 -20.30
C VAL A 194 3.43 8.42 -19.06
N LEU A 195 3.17 9.46 -18.26
CA LEU A 195 2.33 9.35 -17.07
C LEU A 195 0.92 8.85 -17.43
N ARG A 196 0.28 9.40 -18.46
CA ARG A 196 -1.05 8.95 -18.92
C ARG A 196 -1.06 7.47 -19.27
N ASN A 197 -0.01 6.97 -19.94
CA ASN A 197 0.08 5.56 -20.34
C ASN A 197 0.34 4.63 -19.15
N LEU A 198 1.10 5.07 -18.14
CA LEU A 198 1.22 4.35 -16.87
C LEU A 198 -0.13 4.28 -16.14
N VAL A 199 -0.85 5.40 -16.07
CA VAL A 199 -2.15 5.49 -15.38
C VAL A 199 -3.23 4.66 -16.06
N LYS A 200 -3.26 4.60 -17.41
CA LYS A 200 -4.20 3.77 -18.17
C LYS A 200 -4.10 2.28 -17.86
N ARG A 201 -2.95 1.80 -17.37
CA ARG A 201 -2.71 0.40 -17.00
C ARG A 201 -3.23 0.06 -15.61
N ILE A 202 -3.57 1.06 -14.79
CA ILE A 202 -4.12 0.85 -13.45
C ILE A 202 -5.59 0.47 -13.59
N ILE A 203 -5.94 -0.73 -13.13
CA ILE A 203 -7.33 -1.18 -13.04
C ILE A 203 -7.98 -0.45 -11.85
N PRO A 204 -9.06 0.33 -12.06
CA PRO A 204 -9.67 1.12 -11.00
C PRO A 204 -10.24 0.25 -9.86
N LEU A 205 -9.90 0.61 -8.63
CA LEU A 205 -10.45 0.04 -7.40
C LEU A 205 -11.55 0.96 -6.85
N ASN A 206 -12.62 1.17 -7.61
CA ASN A 206 -13.70 2.07 -7.23
C ASN A 206 -14.54 1.49 -6.09
N PHE A 207 -14.99 2.31 -5.15
CA PHE A 207 -15.99 1.89 -4.16
C PHE A 207 -17.39 1.80 -4.78
N ILE A 208 -17.64 2.59 -5.82
CA ILE A 208 -18.88 2.62 -6.59
C ILE A 208 -18.58 2.47 -8.07
N GLN A 209 -19.23 1.53 -8.74
CA GLN A 209 -19.14 1.31 -10.17
C GLN A 209 -20.54 1.16 -10.76
N ASP A 210 -20.83 1.89 -11.84
CA ASP A 210 -22.13 1.88 -12.53
C ASP A 210 -23.34 2.10 -11.58
N GLY A 211 -23.16 3.00 -10.60
CA GLY A 211 -24.17 3.34 -9.60
C GLY A 211 -24.37 2.29 -8.51
N LYS A 212 -23.56 1.23 -8.46
CA LYS A 212 -23.62 0.16 -7.47
C LYS A 212 -22.37 0.12 -6.60
N ILE A 213 -22.52 -0.35 -5.38
CA ILE A 213 -21.37 -0.65 -4.50
C ILE A 213 -20.58 -1.78 -5.17
N PHE A 214 -19.31 -1.51 -5.48
CA PHE A 214 -18.43 -2.50 -6.09
C PHE A 214 -17.81 -3.43 -5.05
N PHE A 215 -17.57 -2.91 -3.83
CA PHE A 215 -17.02 -3.66 -2.70
C PHE A 215 -18.05 -3.79 -1.58
N GLU A 216 -18.98 -4.74 -1.72
CA GLU A 216 -20.06 -4.95 -0.74
C GLU A 216 -19.52 -5.24 0.67
N SER A 217 -18.46 -6.06 0.78
CA SER A 217 -17.83 -6.36 2.08
C SER A 217 -17.23 -5.11 2.74
N TYR A 218 -16.65 -4.20 1.96
CA TYR A 218 -16.14 -2.93 2.49
C TYR A 218 -17.26 -2.01 2.94
N ASP A 219 -18.34 -1.91 2.17
CA ASP A 219 -19.50 -1.08 2.54
C ASP A 219 -20.15 -1.56 3.85
N ILE A 220 -20.30 -2.88 4.01
CA ILE A 220 -20.80 -3.48 5.25
C ILE A 220 -19.89 -3.11 6.42
N VAL A 221 -18.57 -3.34 6.30
CA VAL A 221 -17.62 -3.02 7.37
C VAL A 221 -17.66 -1.53 7.70
N PHE A 222 -17.67 -0.65 6.70
CA PHE A 222 -17.74 0.80 6.92
C PHE A 222 -19.00 1.22 7.67
N LYS A 223 -20.17 0.65 7.32
CA LYS A 223 -21.43 0.90 8.03
C LYS A 223 -21.36 0.47 9.49
N VAL A 224 -20.81 -0.71 9.77
CA VAL A 224 -20.69 -1.21 11.15
C VAL A 224 -19.72 -0.37 11.98
N VAL A 225 -18.57 0.03 11.43
CA VAL A 225 -17.64 0.88 12.19
C VAL A 225 -18.15 2.30 12.38
N PHE A 226 -18.94 2.84 11.44
CA PHE A 226 -19.65 4.11 11.63
C PHE A 226 -20.71 3.98 12.71
N GLU A 227 -21.48 2.90 12.71
CA GLU A 227 -22.44 2.62 13.77
C GLU A 227 -21.76 2.61 15.15
N ARG A 228 -20.66 1.86 15.28
CA ARG A 228 -19.87 1.79 16.52
C ARG A 228 -19.38 3.17 16.96
N LEU A 229 -18.77 3.92 16.04
CA LEU A 229 -18.22 5.25 16.29
C LEU A 229 -19.31 6.21 16.79
N PHE A 230 -20.44 6.25 16.10
CA PHE A 230 -21.52 7.16 16.44
C PHE A 230 -22.23 6.78 17.73
N ALA A 231 -22.43 5.48 18.00
CA ALA A 231 -22.97 5.01 19.27
C ALA A 231 -22.04 5.36 20.45
N TYR A 232 -20.73 5.36 20.22
CA TYR A 232 -19.77 5.80 21.24
C TYR A 232 -19.84 7.30 21.50
N PHE A 233 -19.99 8.13 20.47
CA PHE A 233 -20.21 9.57 20.64
C PHE A 233 -21.55 9.91 21.30
N ASP A 234 -22.61 9.15 21.04
CA ASP A 234 -23.90 9.35 21.72
C ASP A 234 -23.81 9.10 23.23
N LYS A 235 -22.98 8.12 23.64
CA LYS A 235 -22.73 7.82 25.05
C LYS A 235 -21.79 8.83 25.72
N ASN A 236 -20.93 9.49 24.94
CA ASN A 236 -19.89 10.41 25.41
C ASN A 236 -19.95 11.76 24.66
N PRO A 237 -21.07 12.52 24.74
CA PRO A 237 -21.28 13.72 23.95
C PRO A 237 -20.34 14.88 24.30
N GLU A 238 -19.64 14.81 25.43
CA GLU A 238 -18.61 15.74 25.87
C GLU A 238 -17.33 15.67 25.01
N LEU A 239 -17.06 14.54 24.35
CA LEU A 239 -15.91 14.38 23.46
C LEU A 239 -16.00 15.27 22.20
N LEU A 240 -17.22 15.67 21.81
CA LEU A 240 -17.48 16.48 20.62
C LEU A 240 -17.35 17.99 20.85
N GLN A 241 -16.65 18.42 21.89
CA GLN A 241 -16.34 19.84 22.10
C GLN A 241 -15.03 20.21 21.38
N PRO A 242 -14.92 21.42 20.79
CA PRO A 242 -15.92 22.50 20.71
C PRO A 242 -16.99 22.29 19.62
N ASP A 243 -18.01 23.15 19.54
CA ASP A 243 -19.20 22.97 18.68
C ASP A 243 -18.88 22.74 17.20
N ASN A 244 -17.80 23.31 16.67
CA ASN A 244 -17.37 23.04 15.29
C ASN A 244 -16.99 21.56 15.05
N VAL A 245 -16.44 20.86 16.05
CA VAL A 245 -16.16 19.43 15.99
C VAL A 245 -17.48 18.65 15.95
N ARG A 246 -18.43 19.01 16.81
CA ARG A 246 -19.80 18.44 16.82
C ARG A 246 -20.47 18.57 15.46
N ASP A 247 -20.46 19.76 14.86
CA ASP A 247 -21.12 20.04 13.58
C ASP A 247 -20.51 19.25 12.42
N ARG A 248 -19.18 19.13 12.39
CA ARG A 248 -18.45 18.31 11.42
C ARG A 248 -18.82 16.83 11.52
N VAL A 249 -18.79 16.27 12.73
CA VAL A 249 -19.14 14.86 12.97
C VAL A 249 -20.62 14.60 12.66
N GLN A 250 -21.50 15.53 13.03
CA GLN A 250 -22.92 15.42 12.71
C GLN A 250 -23.17 15.48 11.19
N SER A 251 -22.43 16.31 10.45
CA SER A 251 -22.51 16.36 8.99
C SER A 251 -22.04 15.07 8.33
N LEU A 252 -20.97 14.45 8.85
CA LEU A 252 -20.54 13.11 8.42
C LEU A 252 -21.65 12.08 8.66
N ARG A 253 -22.24 12.10 9.85
CA ARG A 253 -23.33 11.18 10.25
C ARG A 253 -24.55 11.32 9.36
N SER A 254 -25.00 12.55 9.11
CA SER A 254 -26.23 12.81 8.34
C SER A 254 -26.04 12.54 6.84
N LYS A 255 -24.90 12.92 6.26
CA LYS A 255 -24.66 12.79 4.81
C LYS A 255 -24.20 11.39 4.41
N TYR A 256 -23.35 10.75 5.22
CA TYR A 256 -22.66 9.52 4.84
C TYR A 256 -22.77 8.38 5.87
N GLY A 257 -23.49 8.57 6.98
CA GLY A 257 -23.69 7.53 7.99
C GLY A 257 -24.23 6.21 7.44
N GLN A 258 -25.12 6.29 6.44
CA GLN A 258 -25.74 5.13 5.77
C GLN A 258 -25.14 4.82 4.39
N ALA A 259 -24.21 5.65 3.90
CA ALA A 259 -23.61 5.53 2.58
C ALA A 259 -22.10 5.84 2.58
N PRO A 260 -21.30 5.21 3.46
CA PRO A 260 -19.87 5.53 3.59
C PRO A 260 -19.09 5.33 2.28
N SER A 261 -19.46 4.33 1.47
CA SER A 261 -18.81 4.07 0.18
C SER A 261 -18.94 5.24 -0.81
N GLN A 262 -19.97 6.09 -0.70
CA GLN A 262 -20.09 7.31 -1.52
C GLN A 262 -19.04 8.35 -1.14
N LEU A 263 -18.78 8.52 0.17
CA LEU A 263 -17.71 9.39 0.64
C LEU A 263 -16.35 8.87 0.22
N MET A 264 -16.13 7.56 0.36
CA MET A 264 -14.90 6.92 -0.07
C MET A 264 -14.67 7.06 -1.57
N GLN A 265 -15.72 6.90 -2.39
CA GLN A 265 -15.64 7.16 -3.84
C GLN A 265 -15.31 8.61 -4.16
N ARG A 266 -15.91 9.57 -3.44
CA ARG A 266 -15.61 11.02 -3.60
C ARG A 266 -14.14 11.32 -3.28
N CYS A 267 -13.54 10.63 -2.31
CA CYS A 267 -12.11 10.77 -2.01
C CYS A 267 -11.20 10.25 -3.15
N LEU A 268 -11.72 9.42 -4.07
CA LEU A 268 -10.97 8.94 -5.24
C LEU A 268 -11.03 9.91 -6.43
N GLU A 269 -11.70 11.05 -6.31
CA GLU A 269 -11.74 12.07 -7.36
C GLU A 269 -10.32 12.52 -7.72
N ARG A 270 -10.06 12.57 -9.03
CA ARG A 270 -8.77 12.98 -9.56
C ARG A 270 -8.66 14.49 -9.59
N ASP A 271 -7.45 14.94 -9.31
CA ASP A 271 -7.01 16.33 -9.39
C ASP A 271 -5.88 16.44 -10.43
N ASP A 272 -6.03 17.35 -11.39
CA ASP A 272 -5.10 17.51 -12.51
C ASP A 272 -3.70 17.98 -12.09
N ILE A 273 -3.59 18.65 -10.94
CA ILE A 273 -2.33 19.19 -10.41
C ILE A 273 -1.70 18.21 -9.44
N TYR A 274 -2.49 17.67 -8.52
CA TYR A 274 -2.00 16.97 -7.35
C TYR A 274 -2.04 15.45 -7.45
N SER A 275 -2.79 14.86 -8.38
CA SER A 275 -2.86 13.39 -8.45
C SER A 275 -1.50 12.78 -8.79
N VAL A 276 -1.18 11.63 -8.22
CA VAL A 276 0.04 10.88 -8.48
C VAL A 276 -0.26 9.39 -8.51
N ILE A 277 0.66 8.59 -9.04
CA ILE A 277 0.59 7.15 -8.84
C ILE A 277 0.87 6.88 -7.37
N LEU A 278 -0.10 6.28 -6.71
CA LEU A 278 -0.10 5.95 -5.28
C LEU A 278 0.36 4.52 -5.07
N HIS A 279 0.93 4.28 -3.89
CA HIS A 279 1.11 2.93 -3.36
C HIS A 279 -0.25 2.26 -3.09
N GLY A 280 -1.19 3.01 -2.52
CA GLY A 280 -2.59 2.64 -2.35
C GLY A 280 -2.91 1.87 -1.07
N ASP A 281 -2.01 0.98 -0.63
CA ASP A 281 -2.07 0.34 0.70
C ASP A 281 -0.83 0.71 1.55
N TYR A 282 -0.49 2.00 1.60
CA TYR A 282 0.72 2.45 2.28
C TYR A 282 0.57 2.42 3.80
N ASN A 283 1.15 1.42 4.46
CA ASN A 283 1.19 1.30 5.93
C ASN A 283 2.38 0.43 6.37
N ARG A 284 2.62 0.32 7.68
CA ARG A 284 3.76 -0.44 8.24
C ARG A 284 3.87 -1.90 7.76
N ASN A 285 2.77 -2.56 7.41
CA ASN A 285 2.78 -3.96 6.94
C ASN A 285 3.44 -4.09 5.56
N ASN A 286 3.40 -3.02 4.77
CA ASN A 286 3.84 -3.00 3.38
C ASN A 286 5.15 -2.23 3.22
N VAL A 287 5.92 -2.15 4.30
CA VAL A 287 7.29 -1.64 4.28
C VAL A 287 8.21 -2.52 5.11
N LEU A 288 9.48 -2.57 4.71
CA LEU A 288 10.55 -3.23 5.45
C LEU A 288 11.59 -2.19 5.86
N PHE A 289 12.06 -2.26 7.10
CA PHE A 289 13.07 -1.35 7.64
C PHE A 289 14.42 -2.04 7.72
N ARG A 290 15.49 -1.27 7.50
CA ARG A 290 16.87 -1.69 7.78
C ARG A 290 17.41 -0.91 8.97
N TYR A 291 18.06 -1.59 9.91
CA TYR A 291 18.50 -1.00 11.17
C TYR A 291 20.02 -0.99 11.30
N GLU A 292 20.52 0.01 12.03
CA GLU A 292 21.87 0.04 12.58
C GLU A 292 21.74 0.43 14.07
N ASN A 293 22.22 -0.43 14.98
CA ASN A 293 22.11 -0.24 16.44
C ASN A 293 20.67 0.13 16.89
N ASP A 294 19.68 -0.68 16.49
CA ASP A 294 18.24 -0.50 16.77
C ASP A 294 17.61 0.79 16.23
N THR A 295 18.36 1.61 15.49
CA THR A 295 17.85 2.81 14.83
C THR A 295 17.53 2.50 13.37
N PRO A 296 16.30 2.75 12.88
CA PRO A 296 15.99 2.52 11.48
C PRO A 296 16.76 3.52 10.61
N GLN A 297 17.45 3.01 9.59
CA GLN A 297 18.30 3.80 8.68
C GLN A 297 17.69 3.92 7.28
N ASP A 298 16.88 2.94 6.88
CA ASP A 298 16.24 2.92 5.57
C ASP A 298 14.92 2.18 5.64
N VAL A 299 14.07 2.43 4.65
CA VAL A 299 12.78 1.77 4.49
C VAL A 299 12.57 1.43 3.02
N MET A 300 12.02 0.25 2.76
CA MET A 300 11.72 -0.27 1.44
C MET A 300 10.23 -0.54 1.31
N LEU A 301 9.65 -0.16 0.18
CA LEU A 301 8.24 -0.38 -0.15
C LEU A 301 8.05 -1.77 -0.75
N ILE A 302 7.00 -2.47 -0.32
CA ILE A 302 6.58 -3.76 -0.87
C ILE A 302 5.07 -3.77 -1.06
N ASP A 303 4.57 -4.70 -1.87
CA ASP A 303 3.12 -4.93 -2.05
C ASP A 303 2.31 -3.72 -2.55
N PHE A 304 2.45 -3.41 -3.84
CA PHE A 304 1.72 -2.33 -4.52
C PHE A 304 0.34 -2.78 -5.06
N GLN A 305 -0.32 -3.74 -4.43
CA GLN A 305 -1.57 -4.34 -4.94
C GLN A 305 -2.73 -3.36 -5.07
N GLU A 306 -2.85 -2.43 -4.13
CA GLU A 306 -3.90 -1.42 -4.13
C GLU A 306 -3.54 -0.14 -4.89
N ASN A 307 -2.52 -0.19 -5.75
CA ASN A 307 -2.05 0.91 -6.59
C ASN A 307 -3.22 1.68 -7.25
N ARG A 308 -3.19 3.01 -7.12
CA ARG A 308 -4.20 3.94 -7.63
C ARG A 308 -3.53 5.14 -8.30
N TYR A 309 -4.33 5.97 -8.97
CA TYR A 309 -3.94 7.33 -9.37
C TYR A 309 -4.91 8.33 -8.76
N GLY A 310 -4.44 9.14 -7.82
CA GLY A 310 -5.25 10.07 -7.03
C GLY A 310 -4.41 10.96 -6.13
N SER A 311 -5.05 11.68 -5.21
CA SER A 311 -4.35 12.60 -4.29
C SER A 311 -3.33 11.85 -3.42
N PRO A 312 -2.10 12.39 -3.21
CA PRO A 312 -1.13 11.82 -2.26
C PRO A 312 -1.66 11.76 -0.82
N ALA A 313 -2.74 12.49 -0.52
CA ALA A 313 -3.44 12.43 0.74
C ALA A 313 -3.90 11.02 1.12
N LEU A 314 -4.22 10.17 0.14
CA LEU A 314 -4.74 8.82 0.40
C LEU A 314 -3.65 7.97 1.07
N ASP A 315 -2.43 7.94 0.51
CA ASP A 315 -1.30 7.25 1.12
C ASP A 315 -0.90 7.90 2.45
N LEU A 316 -0.78 9.23 2.48
CA LEU A 316 -0.33 9.97 3.67
C LEU A 316 -1.27 9.79 4.86
N SER A 317 -2.55 10.14 4.67
CA SER A 317 -3.51 10.06 5.77
C SER A 317 -3.67 8.63 6.29
N PHE A 318 -3.62 7.63 5.41
CA PHE A 318 -3.75 6.23 5.80
C PHE A 318 -2.62 5.78 6.72
N PHE A 319 -1.35 5.89 6.31
CA PHE A 319 -0.24 5.45 7.17
C PHE A 319 -0.12 6.29 8.44
N MET A 320 -0.39 7.60 8.36
CA MET A 320 -0.31 8.50 9.51
C MET A 320 -1.35 8.13 10.57
N TYR A 321 -2.60 7.87 10.20
CA TYR A 321 -3.61 7.43 11.18
C TYR A 321 -3.36 5.99 11.68
N MET A 322 -2.87 5.10 10.82
CA MET A 322 -2.65 3.70 11.17
C MET A 322 -1.45 3.48 12.08
N ASN A 323 -0.37 4.25 11.90
CA ASN A 323 0.93 3.93 12.48
C ASN A 323 1.48 5.01 13.42
N MET A 324 0.90 6.22 13.45
CA MET A 324 1.26 7.24 14.44
C MET A 324 0.33 7.15 15.67
N PRO A 325 0.88 7.02 16.89
CA PRO A 325 0.07 7.00 18.10
C PRO A 325 -0.62 8.36 18.34
N PRO A 326 -1.81 8.40 18.97
CA PRO A 326 -2.58 9.64 19.09
C PRO A 326 -1.85 10.73 19.89
N GLU A 327 -1.01 10.35 20.86
CA GLU A 327 -0.23 11.27 21.68
C GLU A 327 0.75 12.09 20.83
N SER A 328 1.27 11.50 19.75
CA SER A 328 2.17 12.19 18.81
C SER A 328 1.44 13.24 17.97
N TRP A 329 0.13 13.13 17.78
CA TRP A 329 -0.66 14.14 17.04
C TRP A 329 -0.70 15.46 17.80
N ALA A 330 -1.00 15.38 19.11
CA ALA A 330 -1.11 16.53 20.00
C ALA A 330 0.22 17.27 20.19
N ASN A 331 1.34 16.55 20.12
CA ASN A 331 2.69 17.13 20.30
C ASN A 331 3.30 17.69 18.99
N GLY A 332 2.49 17.93 17.96
CA GLY A 332 2.93 18.49 16.68
C GLY A 332 3.58 17.50 15.71
N GLY A 333 3.58 16.19 16.04
CA GLY A 333 4.14 15.14 15.18
C GLY A 333 3.43 15.02 13.83
N TRP A 334 2.13 15.32 13.78
CA TRP A 334 1.35 15.31 12.54
C TRP A 334 1.84 16.36 11.53
N GLU A 335 1.93 17.61 11.96
CA GLU A 335 2.42 18.73 11.15
C GLU A 335 3.89 18.53 10.75
N HIS A 336 4.71 18.08 11.69
CA HIS A 336 6.12 17.76 11.43
C HIS A 336 6.27 16.75 10.29
N LEU A 337 5.44 15.71 10.27
CA LEU A 337 5.52 14.67 9.26
C LEU A 337 5.05 15.15 7.87
N LEU A 338 4.03 16.01 7.83
CA LEU A 338 3.64 16.70 6.58
C LEU A 338 4.78 17.57 6.04
N MET A 339 5.49 18.28 6.93
CA MET A 339 6.64 19.08 6.56
C MET A 339 7.80 18.21 6.05
N VAL A 340 8.07 17.06 6.69
CA VAL A 340 9.09 16.10 6.24
C VAL A 340 8.77 15.55 4.85
N TYR A 341 7.52 15.13 4.62
CA TYR A 341 7.06 14.68 3.30
C TYR A 341 7.26 15.80 2.26
N HIS A 342 6.82 17.02 2.56
CA HIS A 342 6.90 18.15 1.63
C HIS A 342 8.34 18.55 1.31
N GLN A 343 9.21 18.63 2.31
CA GLN A 343 10.62 18.95 2.12
C GLN A 343 11.31 17.94 1.22
N GLU A 344 11.07 16.64 1.44
CA GLU A 344 11.63 15.59 0.60
C GLU A 344 11.04 15.61 -0.80
N LEU A 345 9.73 15.83 -0.93
CA LEU A 345 9.07 15.98 -2.22
C LEU A 345 9.69 17.12 -3.04
N MET A 346 9.85 18.31 -2.43
CA MET A 346 10.44 19.47 -3.08
C MET A 346 11.91 19.24 -3.42
N ARG A 347 12.69 18.58 -2.55
CA ARG A 347 14.07 18.20 -2.82
C ARG A 347 14.16 17.32 -4.07
N CYS A 348 13.33 16.28 -4.15
CA CYS A 348 13.26 15.37 -5.30
C CYS A 348 12.83 16.10 -6.58
N LEU A 349 11.83 16.99 -6.50
CA LEU A 349 11.38 17.77 -7.67
C LEU A 349 12.47 18.70 -8.19
N CYS A 350 13.16 19.44 -7.30
CA CYS A 350 14.26 20.31 -7.69
C CYS A 350 15.41 19.51 -8.33
N ASP A 351 15.73 18.34 -7.78
CA ASP A 351 16.79 17.47 -8.31
C ASP A 351 16.43 16.86 -9.68
N ILE A 352 15.21 16.34 -9.85
CA ILE A 352 14.79 15.74 -11.13
C ILE A 352 14.60 16.81 -12.21
N LEU A 353 13.98 17.94 -11.87
CA LEU A 353 13.63 18.97 -12.84
C LEU A 353 14.75 20.00 -13.07
N LYS A 354 15.80 19.97 -12.25
CA LYS A 354 16.89 20.96 -12.22
C LYS A 354 16.38 22.40 -12.04
N LEU A 355 15.36 22.55 -11.19
CA LEU A 355 14.74 23.83 -10.85
C LEU A 355 15.17 24.28 -9.45
N GLN A 356 15.06 25.58 -9.19
CA GLN A 356 15.19 26.14 -7.85
C GLN A 356 13.87 26.01 -7.08
N PRO A 357 13.88 25.96 -5.74
CA PRO A 357 12.66 25.81 -4.94
C PRO A 357 11.62 26.94 -5.13
N ASP A 358 12.06 28.11 -5.56
CA ASP A 358 11.23 29.30 -5.80
C ASP A 358 10.69 29.40 -7.24
N ASP A 359 11.03 28.45 -8.12
CA ASP A 359 10.56 28.40 -9.51
C ASP A 359 9.03 28.43 -9.60
N GLN A 360 8.51 29.13 -10.63
CA GLN A 360 7.07 29.32 -10.84
C GLN A 360 6.35 27.99 -11.11
N LEU A 361 7.00 27.03 -11.78
CA LEU A 361 6.43 25.71 -12.05
C LEU A 361 6.15 24.92 -10.77
N LEU A 362 6.87 25.24 -9.69
CA LEU A 362 6.71 24.60 -8.39
C LEU A 362 5.72 25.31 -7.47
N GLN A 363 5.15 26.44 -7.89
CA GLN A 363 4.20 27.22 -7.08
C GLN A 363 3.02 26.39 -6.54
N PRO A 364 2.36 25.51 -7.34
CA PRO A 364 1.26 24.69 -6.83
C PRO A 364 1.70 23.66 -5.80
N TYR A 365 2.98 23.30 -5.76
CA TYR A 365 3.53 22.26 -4.88
C TYR A 365 4.16 22.83 -3.61
N ARG A 366 4.08 24.16 -3.39
CA ARG A 366 4.54 24.80 -2.14
C ARG A 366 3.70 24.34 -0.96
N PHE A 367 4.28 24.43 0.25
CA PHE A 367 3.75 23.78 1.44
C PHE A 367 2.28 24.13 1.71
N ASP A 368 1.91 25.41 1.72
CA ASP A 368 0.54 25.82 2.01
C ASP A 368 -0.47 25.33 0.96
N ALA A 369 -0.10 25.38 -0.32
CA ALA A 369 -0.95 24.92 -1.42
C ALA A 369 -1.15 23.39 -1.35
N MET A 370 -0.06 22.65 -1.15
CA MET A 370 -0.10 21.20 -0.94
C MET A 370 -0.92 20.84 0.30
N LYS A 371 -0.67 21.48 1.45
CA LYS A 371 -1.38 21.24 2.71
C LYS A 371 -2.89 21.48 2.56
N ASN A 372 -3.28 22.57 1.90
CA ASN A 372 -4.68 22.88 1.60
C ASN A 372 -5.33 21.83 0.68
N HIS A 373 -4.58 21.28 -0.28
CA HIS A 373 -5.06 20.16 -1.08
C HIS A 373 -5.21 18.89 -0.23
N LEU A 374 -4.18 18.51 0.52
CA LEU A 374 -4.17 17.33 1.38
C LEU A 374 -5.34 17.32 2.37
N GLN A 375 -5.60 18.45 3.03
CA GLN A 375 -6.71 18.65 3.96
C GLN A 375 -8.07 18.19 3.41
N LYS A 376 -8.32 18.36 2.10
CA LYS A 376 -9.60 17.98 1.46
C LYS A 376 -9.83 16.47 1.36
N TYR A 377 -8.77 15.67 1.43
CA TYR A 377 -8.83 14.23 1.16
C TYR A 377 -8.37 13.39 2.36
N PHE A 378 -7.85 14.00 3.42
CA PHE A 378 -7.32 13.30 4.61
C PHE A 378 -8.37 12.50 5.40
N ILE A 379 -9.66 12.77 5.21
CA ILE A 379 -10.74 11.94 5.77
C ILE A 379 -10.69 10.50 5.27
N TYR A 380 -10.12 10.26 4.09
CA TYR A 380 -9.93 8.91 3.53
C TYR A 380 -9.18 8.01 4.52
N GLY A 381 -7.99 8.44 4.96
CA GLY A 381 -7.17 7.66 5.89
C GLY A 381 -7.82 7.48 7.25
N ALA A 382 -8.61 8.47 7.72
CA ALA A 382 -9.36 8.34 8.98
C ALA A 382 -10.40 7.21 8.89
N ILE A 383 -11.16 7.13 7.79
CA ILE A 383 -12.19 6.09 7.58
C ILE A 383 -11.54 4.72 7.40
N ILE A 384 -10.44 4.63 6.64
CA ILE A 384 -9.70 3.38 6.49
C ILE A 384 -9.12 2.93 7.85
N ALA A 385 -8.58 3.84 8.65
CA ALA A 385 -8.02 3.51 9.96
C ALA A 385 -9.09 2.94 10.90
N ILE A 386 -10.24 3.59 11.06
CA ILE A 386 -11.30 3.07 11.94
C ILE A 386 -11.88 1.73 11.45
N LYS A 387 -11.79 1.42 10.15
CA LYS A 387 -12.10 0.09 9.60
C LYS A 387 -11.13 -0.99 10.11
N PHE A 388 -9.83 -0.71 10.17
CA PHE A 388 -8.81 -1.72 10.53
C PHE A 388 -8.54 -1.83 12.04
N LEU A 389 -8.76 -0.75 12.80
CA LEU A 389 -8.45 -0.70 14.24
C LEU A 389 -9.09 -1.82 15.08
N PRO A 390 -10.36 -2.24 14.85
CA PRO A 390 -10.93 -3.40 15.53
C PRO A 390 -10.07 -4.66 15.37
N CYS A 391 -9.65 -5.00 14.14
CA CYS A 391 -8.81 -6.17 13.89
C CYS A 391 -7.39 -6.04 14.42
N MET A 392 -6.88 -4.82 14.58
CA MET A 392 -5.50 -4.57 15.01
C MET A 392 -5.32 -4.59 16.53
N LEU A 393 -6.36 -4.19 17.28
CA LEU A 393 -6.29 -4.00 18.73
C LEU A 393 -7.11 -5.03 19.50
N ALA A 394 -7.93 -5.84 18.82
CA ALA A 394 -8.62 -6.97 19.39
C ALA A 394 -7.67 -8.11 19.77
N ASN A 395 -8.13 -9.01 20.64
CA ASN A 395 -7.37 -10.21 20.97
C ASN A 395 -7.42 -11.24 19.84
N GLU A 396 -6.55 -12.25 19.89
CA GLU A 396 -6.42 -13.24 18.82
C GLU A 396 -7.73 -14.00 18.53
N GLN A 397 -8.51 -14.33 19.55
CA GLN A 397 -9.78 -15.04 19.39
C GLN A 397 -10.81 -14.19 18.65
N GLU A 398 -10.97 -12.93 19.04
CA GLU A 398 -11.86 -11.97 18.36
C GLU A 398 -11.43 -11.76 16.89
N VAL A 399 -10.12 -11.65 16.64
CA VAL A 399 -9.59 -11.52 15.27
C VAL A 399 -9.88 -12.77 14.45
N GLN A 400 -9.70 -13.96 15.02
CA GLN A 400 -10.03 -15.22 14.34
C GLN A 400 -11.52 -15.30 13.99
N GLU A 401 -12.40 -14.86 14.89
CA GLU A 401 -13.86 -14.80 14.64
C GLU A 401 -14.21 -13.79 13.53
N ILE A 402 -13.61 -12.59 13.56
CA ILE A 402 -13.76 -11.60 12.49
C ILE A 402 -13.32 -12.17 11.14
N VAL A 403 -12.13 -12.79 11.09
CA VAL A 403 -11.56 -13.37 9.86
C VAL A 403 -12.43 -14.52 9.35
N HIS A 404 -12.92 -15.37 10.26
CA HIS A 404 -13.82 -16.47 9.91
C HIS A 404 -15.07 -15.95 9.20
N HIS A 405 -15.78 -15.00 9.81
CA HIS A 405 -16.98 -14.41 9.22
C HIS A 405 -16.68 -13.61 7.95
N PHE A 406 -15.55 -12.91 7.89
CA PHE A 406 -15.14 -12.20 6.69
C PHE A 406 -14.95 -13.14 5.49
N HIS A 407 -14.53 -14.39 5.74
CA HIS A 407 -14.34 -15.40 4.70
C HIS A 407 -15.59 -16.21 4.39
N THR A 408 -16.48 -16.41 5.36
CA THR A 408 -17.68 -17.24 5.18
C THR A 408 -18.89 -16.44 4.76
N ASP A 409 -19.24 -15.40 5.51
CA ASP A 409 -20.40 -14.54 5.28
C ASP A 409 -20.29 -13.21 6.05
N VAL A 410 -19.92 -12.13 5.35
CA VAL A 410 -19.86 -10.78 5.91
C VAL A 410 -21.24 -10.17 6.21
N THR A 411 -22.33 -10.76 5.70
CA THR A 411 -23.69 -10.27 5.92
C THR A 411 -24.34 -10.84 7.17
N ALA A 412 -23.72 -11.84 7.80
CA ALA A 412 -24.22 -12.48 9.02
C ALA A 412 -24.28 -11.49 10.19
N ASP A 413 -25.35 -11.56 10.99
CA ASP A 413 -25.48 -10.72 12.20
C ASP A 413 -24.30 -10.90 13.16
N ALA A 414 -23.73 -12.11 13.24
CA ALA A 414 -22.55 -12.40 14.04
C ALA A 414 -21.34 -11.54 13.64
N PHE A 415 -21.11 -11.33 12.33
CA PHE A 415 -20.04 -10.45 11.82
C PHE A 415 -20.20 -9.01 12.32
N ARG A 416 -21.44 -8.50 12.26
CA ARG A 416 -21.77 -7.18 12.79
C ARG A 416 -21.53 -7.11 14.30
N GLN A 417 -22.02 -8.09 15.07
CA GLN A 417 -21.87 -8.09 16.53
C GLN A 417 -20.40 -8.10 16.96
N ILE A 418 -19.57 -8.96 16.37
CA ILE A 418 -18.14 -9.02 16.74
C ILE A 418 -17.43 -7.70 16.40
N TYR A 419 -17.70 -7.08 15.26
CA TYR A 419 -17.11 -5.77 14.91
C TYR A 419 -17.51 -4.63 15.85
N LEU A 420 -18.72 -4.68 16.42
CA LEU A 420 -19.20 -3.69 17.39
C LEU A 420 -18.45 -3.76 18.74
N ILE A 421 -17.93 -4.93 19.12
CA ILE A 421 -17.36 -5.16 20.45
C ILE A 421 -15.85 -5.45 20.47
N ALA A 422 -15.28 -5.92 19.36
CA ALA A 422 -13.88 -6.37 19.30
C ALA A 422 -12.90 -5.31 19.82
N GLY A 423 -11.97 -5.72 20.67
CA GLY A 423 -11.00 -4.83 21.34
C GLY A 423 -11.61 -3.85 22.35
N GLY A 424 -12.93 -3.91 22.60
CA GLY A 424 -13.63 -3.18 23.64
C GLY A 424 -13.37 -1.67 23.65
N GLU A 425 -13.09 -1.15 24.83
CA GLU A 425 -12.92 0.29 25.05
C GLU A 425 -11.64 0.85 24.43
N ILE A 426 -10.58 0.04 24.31
CA ILE A 426 -9.32 0.46 23.66
C ILE A 426 -9.59 0.85 22.20
N VAL A 427 -10.40 0.05 21.50
CA VAL A 427 -10.79 0.36 20.12
C VAL A 427 -11.71 1.58 20.08
N ASN A 428 -12.70 1.68 20.98
CA ASN A 428 -13.63 2.83 21.02
C ASN A 428 -12.88 4.17 21.23
N ASP A 429 -11.94 4.19 22.18
CA ASP A 429 -11.07 5.34 22.43
C ASP A 429 -10.22 5.66 21.19
N ARG A 430 -9.62 4.65 20.56
CA ARG A 430 -8.76 4.87 19.39
C ARG A 430 -9.52 5.38 18.16
N ILE A 431 -10.69 4.79 17.83
CA ILE A 431 -11.49 5.23 16.68
C ILE A 431 -12.07 6.63 16.90
N SER A 432 -12.47 6.96 18.13
CA SER A 432 -13.00 8.29 18.46
C SER A 432 -11.89 9.34 18.35
N LYS A 433 -10.69 9.09 18.89
CA LYS A 433 -9.52 9.96 18.73
C LYS A 433 -9.17 10.23 17.27
N VAL A 434 -9.20 9.21 16.40
CA VAL A 434 -8.99 9.38 14.94
C VAL A 434 -9.99 10.39 14.37
N MET A 435 -11.28 10.20 14.65
CA MET A 435 -12.33 11.05 14.10
C MET A 435 -12.30 12.47 14.69
N LEU A 436 -12.05 12.60 15.99
CA LEU A 436 -11.88 13.90 16.66
C LEU A 436 -10.71 14.67 16.07
N HIS A 437 -9.56 14.01 15.87
CA HIS A 437 -8.41 14.62 15.20
C HIS A 437 -8.78 15.09 13.79
N ALA A 438 -9.44 14.24 12.99
CA ALA A 438 -9.87 14.61 11.64
C ALA A 438 -10.81 15.84 11.65
N ALA A 439 -11.76 15.86 12.58
CA ALA A 439 -12.68 16.97 12.74
C ALA A 439 -11.97 18.25 13.21
N GLN A 440 -11.03 18.17 14.16
CA GLN A 440 -10.26 19.32 14.65
C GLN A 440 -9.37 19.93 13.57
N GLN A 441 -8.74 19.09 12.74
CA GLN A 441 -7.88 19.52 11.63
C GLN A 441 -8.64 20.06 10.41
N GLY A 442 -9.99 20.03 10.42
CA GLY A 442 -10.81 20.49 9.29
C GLY A 442 -10.89 19.49 8.13
N TYR A 443 -10.46 18.24 8.31
CA TYR A 443 -10.53 17.23 7.24
C TYR A 443 -11.97 16.81 6.89
N LEU A 444 -12.94 17.22 7.70
CA LEU A 444 -14.38 17.04 7.46
C LEU A 444 -15.02 18.28 6.81
N ASP A 445 -14.29 19.36 6.54
CA ASP A 445 -14.87 20.62 6.03
C ASP A 445 -15.54 20.47 4.67
N MET A 446 -15.08 19.51 3.85
CA MET A 446 -15.72 19.14 2.58
C MET A 446 -17.16 18.61 2.72
N LEU A 447 -17.58 18.30 3.96
CA LEU A 447 -18.91 17.81 4.30
C LEU A 447 -19.83 18.93 4.77
N LEU A 448 -19.34 20.14 5.01
CA LEU A 448 -20.15 21.28 5.46
C LEU A 448 -20.83 22.01 4.30
N SER A 449 -20.32 21.86 3.07
CA SER A 449 -20.88 22.42 1.84
C SER A 449 -22.14 21.69 1.36
#